data_AF-A0A2N0RP50-F1
#
_entry.id   AF-A0A2N0RP50-F1
#
_cell.length_a   1.000
_cell.length_b   1.000
_cell.length_c   1.000
_cell.angle_alpha   90.00
_cell.angle_beta   90.00
_cell.angle_gamma   90.00
#
_symmetry.space_group_name_H-M   'P 1'
#
loop_
_entity.id
_entity.type
_entity.pdbx_description
1 polymer ?
#
loop_
_entity_poly.entity_id
_entity_poly.type
_entity_poly.pdbx_seq_one_letter_code
_entity_poly.pdbx_strand_id
1 'polypeptide(L)'
;MNLLIGLLSNAIEEDNNRISYLMQKAEILAEIELFYLLPHQRRWQTWFPEVIHYYADADKTRIEIKRLIKEGEWDTKEFTEMREKLLKELQIKHDPIDNEVILEKLSALEKLDEKLEKLD
;
A
#
# COMPACT_ATOMS: atom_id res chain seq x y z
N MET A 1 25.86 -24.79 20.06
CA MET A 1 26.11 -23.97 18.86
C MET A 1 25.11 -24.27 17.74
N ASN A 2 24.82 -25.53 17.41
CA ASN A 2 23.87 -25.88 16.33
C ASN A 2 22.41 -25.47 16.62
N LEU A 3 21.97 -25.50 17.88
CA LEU A 3 20.64 -25.02 18.28
C LEU A 3 20.46 -23.52 18.03
N LEU A 4 21.48 -22.72 18.36
CA LEU A 4 21.45 -21.27 18.13
C LEU A 4 21.39 -20.95 16.63
N ILE A 5 22.17 -21.68 15.83
CA ILE A 5 22.17 -21.55 14.37
C ILE A 5 20.81 -21.95 13.78
N GLY A 6 20.19 -23.03 14.28
CA GLY A 6 18.85 -23.45 13.84
C GLY A 6 17.76 -22.44 14.20
N LEU A 7 17.78 -21.90 15.42
CA LEU A 7 16.84 -20.86 15.85
C LEU A 7 17.02 -19.57 15.04
N LEU A 8 18.26 -19.18 14.77
CA LEU A 8 18.57 -17.99 13.97
C LEU A 8 18.11 -18.16 12.52
N SER A 9 18.32 -19.34 11.92
CA SER A 9 17.90 -19.61 10.55
C SER A 9 16.38 -19.52 10.40
N ASN A 10 15.62 -20.05 11.37
CA ASN A 10 14.16 -19.97 11.35
C ASN A 10 13.67 -18.53 11.49
N ALA A 11 14.27 -17.74 12.40
CA ALA A 11 13.92 -16.33 12.56
C ALA A 11 14.23 -15.51 11.29
N ILE A 12 15.38 -15.77 10.65
CA ILE A 12 15.73 -15.13 9.37
C ILE A 12 14.72 -15.51 8.28
N GLU A 13 14.29 -16.77 8.20
CA GLU A 13 13.33 -17.20 7.19
C GLU A 13 11.95 -16.54 7.37
N GLU A 14 11.51 -16.37 8.61
CA GLU A 14 10.28 -15.66 8.96
C GLU A 14 10.36 -14.16 8.61
N ASP A 15 11.50 -13.53 8.87
CA ASP A 15 11.70 -12.09 8.69
C ASP A 15 12.27 -11.69 7.31
N ASN A 16 12.68 -12.65 6.47
CA ASN A 16 13.25 -12.41 5.13
C ASN A 16 12.15 -12.03 4.12
N ASN A 17 11.50 -10.89 4.40
CA ASN A 17 10.49 -10.30 3.56
C ASN A 17 11.08 -9.15 2.75
N ARG A 18 11.08 -9.31 1.42
CA ARG A 18 11.54 -8.30 0.47
C ARG A 18 10.76 -6.97 0.59
N ILE A 19 9.49 -7.03 0.97
CA ILE A 19 8.66 -5.82 1.18
C ILE A 19 9.17 -5.06 2.40
N SER A 20 9.42 -5.75 3.52
CA SER A 20 9.97 -5.15 4.73
C SER A 20 11.34 -4.50 4.47
N TYR A 21 12.20 -5.16 3.69
CA TYR A 21 13.48 -4.60 3.26
C TYR A 21 13.33 -3.28 2.48
N LEU A 22 12.38 -3.23 1.53
CA LEU A 22 12.16 -2.03 0.72
C LEU A 22 11.56 -0.89 1.53
N MET A 23 10.66 -1.21 2.47
CA MET A 23 10.10 -0.24 3.41
C MET A 23 11.20 0.40 4.26
N GLN A 24 12.03 -0.43 4.92
CA GLN A 24 13.16 0.05 5.72
C GLN A 24 14.15 0.84 4.88
N LYS A 25 14.42 0.41 3.64
CA LYS A 25 15.30 1.14 2.72
C LYS A 25 14.75 2.53 2.40
N ALA A 26 13.45 2.67 2.17
CA ALA A 26 12.82 3.96 1.90
C ALA A 26 12.86 4.87 3.14
N GLU A 27 12.59 4.32 4.33
CA GLU A 27 12.65 5.03 5.60
C GLU A 27 14.07 5.57 5.87
N ILE A 28 15.10 4.72 5.75
CA ILE A 28 16.50 5.12 5.90
C ILE A 28 16.89 6.20 4.86
N LEU A 29 16.42 6.08 3.61
CA LEU A 29 16.70 7.10 2.59
C LEU A 29 16.07 8.46 2.96
N ALA A 30 14.84 8.46 3.47
CA ALA A 30 14.17 9.68 3.92
C ALA A 30 14.91 10.32 5.12
N GLU A 31 15.39 9.53 6.07
CA GLU A 31 16.21 10.01 7.19
C GLU A 31 17.53 10.62 6.72
N ILE A 32 18.24 9.94 5.80
CA ILE A 32 19.47 10.47 5.22
C ILE A 32 19.20 11.81 4.52
N GLU A 33 18.12 11.89 3.72
CA GLU A 33 17.75 13.11 3.03
C GLU A 33 17.46 14.27 3.99
N LEU A 34 16.70 14.01 5.04
CA LEU A 34 16.24 15.03 5.98
C LEU A 34 17.36 15.54 6.89
N PHE A 35 18.24 14.65 7.38
CA PHE A 35 19.20 14.99 8.43
C PHE A 35 20.65 15.12 7.95
N TYR A 36 21.04 14.47 6.85
CA TYR A 36 22.46 14.30 6.53
C TYR A 36 22.90 14.95 5.20
N LEU A 37 21.98 15.55 4.42
CA LEU A 37 22.31 16.12 3.11
C LEU A 37 22.12 17.63 2.99
N LEU A 38 23.09 18.28 2.36
CA LEU A 38 22.98 19.69 1.96
C LEU A 38 22.06 19.85 0.72
N PRO A 39 21.43 21.02 0.52
CA PRO A 39 20.48 21.25 -0.57
C PRO A 39 21.01 20.96 -1.98
N HIS A 40 22.33 21.02 -2.20
CA HIS A 40 22.93 20.70 -3.49
C HIS A 40 23.16 19.20 -3.71
N GLN A 41 23.34 18.42 -2.63
CA GLN A 41 23.49 16.96 -2.69
C GLN A 41 22.15 16.27 -2.96
N ARG A 42 21.05 16.81 -2.43
CA ARG A 42 19.69 16.34 -2.72
C ARG A 42 19.30 16.44 -4.20
N ARG A 43 19.97 17.31 -4.96
CA ARG A 43 19.73 17.47 -6.40
C ARG A 43 20.52 16.47 -7.26
N TRP A 44 21.35 15.63 -6.66
CA TRP A 44 22.08 14.59 -7.39
C TRP A 44 21.18 13.35 -7.57
N GLN A 45 20.50 13.30 -8.71
CA GLN A 45 19.60 12.18 -9.06
C GLN A 45 20.29 10.80 -9.01
N THR A 46 21.60 10.75 -9.25
CA THR A 46 22.38 9.52 -9.16
C THR A 46 22.45 8.96 -7.73
N TRP A 47 22.37 9.83 -6.72
CA TRP A 47 22.50 9.45 -5.30
C TRP A 47 21.12 9.36 -4.62
N PHE A 48 20.17 10.21 -5.02
CA PHE A 48 18.79 10.20 -4.53
C PHE A 48 17.83 10.14 -5.72
N PRO A 49 17.40 8.92 -6.12
CA PRO A 49 16.45 8.79 -7.21
C PRO A 49 15.08 9.28 -6.75
N GLU A 50 14.39 9.99 -7.63
CA GLU A 50 13.01 10.46 -7.39
C GLU A 50 12.02 9.29 -7.33
N VAL A 51 12.32 8.18 -8.04
CA VAL A 51 11.46 6.99 -8.12
C VAL A 51 12.29 5.73 -7.89
N ILE A 52 11.77 4.82 -7.06
CA ILE A 52 12.37 3.50 -6.82
C ILE A 52 11.60 2.46 -7.63
N HIS A 53 12.27 1.79 -8.56
CA HIS A 53 11.65 0.72 -9.35
C HIS A 53 11.57 -0.60 -8.54
N TYR A 54 10.38 -1.20 -8.51
CA TYR A 54 10.16 -2.51 -7.92
C TYR A 54 9.49 -3.45 -8.93
N TYR A 55 9.98 -4.69 -8.97
CA TYR A 55 9.34 -5.75 -9.74
C TYR A 55 8.27 -6.41 -8.88
N ALA A 56 7.02 -6.24 -9.28
CA ALA A 56 5.88 -6.92 -8.71
C ALA A 56 5.31 -7.94 -9.70
N ASP A 57 4.85 -9.06 -9.17
CA ASP A 57 4.13 -10.07 -9.95
C ASP A 57 2.72 -9.54 -10.27
N ALA A 58 2.36 -9.53 -11.55
CA ALA A 58 1.10 -8.93 -12.00
C ALA A 58 -0.13 -9.59 -11.38
N ASP A 59 -0.11 -10.89 -11.15
CA ASP A 59 -1.25 -11.61 -10.59
C ASP A 59 -1.37 -11.37 -9.08
N LYS A 60 -0.25 -11.34 -8.36
CA LYS A 60 -0.25 -10.93 -6.95
C LYS A 60 -0.73 -9.50 -6.78
N THR A 61 -0.28 -8.59 -7.63
CA THR A 61 -0.71 -7.19 -7.62
C THR A 61 -2.21 -7.06 -7.88
N ARG A 62 -2.76 -7.83 -8.83
CA ARG A 62 -4.21 -7.84 -9.09
C ARG A 62 -5.03 -8.28 -7.88
N ILE A 63 -4.58 -9.32 -7.16
CA ILE A 63 -5.26 -9.82 -5.96
C ILE A 63 -5.27 -8.74 -4.88
N GLU A 64 -4.12 -8.10 -4.66
CA GLU A 64 -3.97 -7.08 -3.63
C GLU A 64 -4.82 -5.84 -3.91
N ILE A 65 -4.81 -5.34 -5.15
CA ILE A 65 -5.63 -4.19 -5.55
C ILE A 65 -7.12 -4.48 -5.33
N LYS A 66 -7.59 -5.69 -5.67
CA LYS A 66 -8.98 -6.08 -5.41
C LYS A 66 -9.31 -6.11 -3.92
N ARG A 67 -8.35 -6.52 -3.07
CA ARG A 67 -8.52 -6.48 -1.61
C ARG A 67 -8.66 -5.03 -1.13
N LEU A 68 -7.75 -4.15 -1.56
CA LEU A 68 -7.76 -2.72 -1.20
C LEU A 68 -9.05 -2.01 -1.66
N ILE A 69 -9.57 -2.35 -2.84
CA ILE A 69 -10.87 -1.82 -3.32
C ILE A 69 -12.01 -2.26 -2.40
N LYS A 70 -12.02 -3.54 -2.00
CA LYS A 70 -13.05 -4.08 -1.09
C LYS A 70 -12.97 -3.46 0.31
N GLU A 71 -11.76 -3.17 0.77
CA GLU A 71 -11.50 -2.54 2.08
C GLU A 71 -11.74 -1.01 2.05
N GLY A 72 -11.96 -0.42 0.86
CA GLY A 72 -12.15 1.02 0.70
C GLY A 72 -10.85 1.85 0.80
N GLU A 73 -9.70 1.19 0.93
CA GLU A 73 -8.37 1.82 1.03
C GLU A 73 -7.81 2.23 -0.35
N TRP A 74 -8.46 1.80 -1.43
CA TRP A 74 -8.01 2.08 -2.79
C TRP A 74 -8.36 3.47 -3.31
N ASP A 75 -9.30 4.21 -2.75
CA ASP A 75 -9.71 5.50 -3.32
C ASP A 75 -9.13 6.68 -2.51
N THR A 76 -7.79 6.78 -2.47
CA THR A 76 -7.08 7.93 -1.88
C THR A 76 -6.86 9.05 -2.89
N LYS A 77 -6.84 10.31 -2.43
CA LYS A 77 -6.69 11.51 -3.27
C LYS A 77 -5.32 11.66 -3.93
N GLU A 78 -4.34 10.86 -3.52
CA GLU A 78 -2.98 10.92 -4.03
C GLU A 78 -2.79 9.99 -5.23
N PHE A 79 -1.99 10.45 -6.20
CA PHE A 79 -1.55 9.67 -7.36
C PHE A 79 -2.68 9.09 -8.25
N THR A 80 -3.84 9.74 -8.30
CA THR A 80 -5.03 9.28 -9.06
C THR A 80 -4.71 8.88 -10.50
N GLU A 81 -3.96 9.70 -11.24
CA GLU A 81 -3.57 9.40 -12.64
C GLU A 81 -2.74 8.10 -12.77
N MET A 82 -1.79 7.88 -11.86
CA MET A 82 -0.96 6.67 -11.88
C MET A 82 -1.76 5.42 -11.54
N ARG A 83 -2.76 5.54 -10.64
CA ARG A 83 -3.63 4.44 -10.25
C ARG A 83 -4.57 4.03 -11.37
N GLU A 84 -5.18 4.99 -12.04
CA GLU A 84 -6.01 4.72 -13.23
C GLU A 84 -5.20 4.03 -14.32
N LYS A 85 -3.98 4.52 -14.58
CA LYS A 85 -3.06 3.87 -15.52
C LYS A 85 -2.73 2.44 -15.09
N LEU A 86 -2.44 2.21 -13.81
CA LEU A 86 -2.16 0.88 -13.28
C LEU A 86 -3.33 -0.08 -13.43
N LEU A 87 -4.56 0.37 -13.13
CA LEU A 87 -5.78 -0.42 -13.32
C LEU A 87 -5.98 -0.81 -14.79
N LYS A 88 -5.71 0.13 -15.71
CA LYS A 88 -5.77 -0.11 -17.15
C LYS A 88 -4.74 -1.15 -17.61
N GLU A 89 -3.48 -1.01 -17.19
CA GLU A 89 -2.41 -1.98 -17.50
C GLU A 89 -2.72 -3.38 -16.95
N LEU A 90 -3.25 -3.45 -15.72
CA LEU A 90 -3.63 -4.71 -15.08
C LEU A 90 -4.97 -5.27 -15.57
N GLN A 91 -5.70 -4.54 -16.41
CA GLN A 91 -7.03 -4.89 -16.92
C GLN A 91 -8.08 -5.10 -15.82
N ILE A 92 -7.98 -4.32 -14.74
CA ILE A 92 -8.95 -4.34 -13.63
C ILE A 92 -10.03 -3.30 -13.94
N LYS A 93 -11.28 -3.73 -13.96
CA LYS A 93 -12.42 -2.80 -14.02
C LYS A 93 -12.72 -2.32 -12.59
N HIS A 94 -12.58 -1.01 -12.37
CA HIS A 94 -12.92 -0.32 -11.13
C HIS A 94 -13.63 0.97 -11.51
N ASP A 95 -14.90 1.09 -11.13
CA ASP A 95 -15.65 2.35 -11.27
C ASP A 95 -15.73 2.98 -9.88
N PRO A 96 -15.01 4.09 -9.62
CA PRO A 96 -14.99 4.72 -8.29
C PRO A 96 -16.38 5.18 -7.83
N ILE A 97 -17.30 5.43 -8.78
CA ILE A 97 -18.69 5.84 -8.54
C ILE A 97 -19.48 4.75 -7.81
N ASP A 98 -19.23 3.46 -8.09
CA ASP A 98 -19.99 2.38 -7.47
C ASP A 98 -19.67 2.27 -5.96
N ASN A 99 -18.43 2.51 -5.56
CA ASN A 99 -18.02 2.48 -4.15
C ASN A 99 -18.67 3.59 -3.33
N GLU A 100 -18.74 4.81 -3.85
CA GLU A 100 -19.35 5.96 -3.19
C GLU A 100 -20.86 5.76 -3.01
N VAL A 101 -21.53 5.23 -4.04
CA VAL A 101 -22.95 4.86 -4.00
C VAL A 101 -23.22 3.69 -3.05
N ILE A 102 -22.32 2.71 -2.97
CA ILE A 102 -22.42 1.58 -2.03
C ILE A 102 -22.23 2.06 -0.59
N LEU A 103 -21.25 2.94 -0.33
CA LEU A 103 -21.02 3.55 0.99
C LEU A 103 -22.21 4.39 1.45
N GLU A 104 -22.79 5.21 0.57
CA GLU A 104 -24.01 5.96 0.88
C GLU A 104 -25.16 5.00 1.23
N LYS A 105 -25.36 3.94 0.45
CA LYS A 105 -26.41 2.93 0.72
C LYS A 105 -26.18 2.18 2.03
N LEU A 106 -24.93 1.84 2.38
CA LEU A 106 -24.59 1.21 3.65
C LEU A 106 -24.87 2.14 4.84
N SER A 107 -24.49 3.42 4.73
CA SER A 107 -24.77 4.42 5.77
C SER A 107 -26.27 4.65 5.97
N ALA A 108 -27.07 4.49 4.91
CA ALA A 108 -28.53 4.59 4.99
C ALA A 108 -29.16 3.35 5.65
N LEU A 109 -28.59 2.16 5.44
CA LEU A 109 -28.99 0.92 6.08
C LEU A 109 -28.70 0.92 7.59
N GLU A 110 -27.51 1.35 8.03
CA GLU A 110 -27.18 1.50 9.45
C GLU A 110 -28.16 2.44 10.19
N LYS A 111 -28.51 3.58 9.57
CA LYS A 111 -29.49 4.51 10.14
C LYS A 111 -30.91 3.94 10.25
N LEU A 112 -31.23 2.94 9.43
CA LEU A 112 -32.53 2.26 9.44
C LEU A 112 -32.57 1.20 10.54
N ASP A 113 -31.47 0.47 10.72
CA ASP A 113 -31.29 -0.52 11.78
C ASP A 113 -31.35 0.14 13.17
N GLU A 114 -30.63 1.25 13.38
CA GLU A 114 -30.69 2.02 14.63
C GLU A 114 -32.09 2.56 14.96
N LYS A 115 -32.92 2.80 13.94
CA LYS A 115 -34.30 3.24 14.14
C LYS A 115 -35.22 2.09 14.51
N LEU A 116 -34.98 0.90 13.95
CA LEU A 116 -35.71 -0.31 14.28
C LEU A 116 -35.45 -0.76 15.72
N GLU A 117 -34.19 -0.71 16.19
CA GLU A 117 -33.85 -1.04 17.58
C GLU A 117 -34.42 -0.06 18.62
N LYS A 118 -34.78 1.17 18.22
CA LYS A 118 -35.40 2.17 19.11
C LYS A 118 -36.94 2.05 19.16
N LEU A 119 -37.52 1.16 18.35
CA LEU A 119 -38.95 0.94 18.23
C LEU A 119 -39.44 -0.30 19.00
N ASP A 120 -38.51 -1.16 19.47
CA ASP A 120 -38.71 -2.21 20.48
C ASP A 120 -38.39 -1.68 21.90
#